data_AF-A0A9X5YU14-F1
#
_entry.id   AF-A0A9X5YU14-F1
#
_cell.length_a   1.000
_cell.length_b   1.000
_cell.length_c   1.000
_cell.angle_alpha   90.00
_cell.angle_beta   90.00
_cell.angle_gamma   90.00
#
_symmetry.space_group_name_H-M   'P 1'
#
loop_
_entity.id
_entity.type
_entity.pdbx_description
1 polymer ?
#
loop_
_entity_poly.entity_id
_entity_poly.type
_entity_poly.pdbx_seq_one_letter_code
_entity_poly.pdbx_strand_id
1 'polypeptide(L)'
;MWIAWTLEAAGYRVHVEAWDAMAGSHSVELLSEAIKRSVRTVVVLSASYLGAARVQAQWQATWEADPQGLRRSLIPVRVEEIEPEGLLRGIKYIDLVGLTDDAARGRLVSEVEASLLGRRGRPTSAPPFPGIR
;
A
#
# COMPACT_ATOMS: atom_id res chain seq x y z
N MET A 1 8.31 -2.28 10.04
CA MET A 1 7.60 -3.45 10.60
C MET A 1 6.23 -3.14 11.23
N TRP A 2 5.72 -1.91 11.19
CA TRP A 2 4.40 -1.58 11.76
C TRP A 2 3.23 -1.86 10.80
N ILE A 3 3.39 -1.51 9.51
CA ILE A 3 2.34 -1.68 8.49
C ILE A 3 1.92 -3.15 8.37
N ALA A 4 2.89 -4.06 8.24
CA ALA A 4 2.62 -5.49 8.11
C ALA A 4 1.88 -6.05 9.34
N TRP A 5 2.38 -5.76 10.55
CA TRP A 5 1.73 -6.16 11.80
C TRP A 5 0.29 -5.66 11.88
N THR A 6 0.05 -4.39 11.56
CA THR A 6 -1.30 -3.79 11.60
C THR A 6 -2.27 -4.50 10.66
N LEU A 7 -1.80 -4.89 9.47
CA LEU A 7 -2.63 -5.62 8.51
C LEU A 7 -2.86 -7.08 8.95
N GLU A 8 -1.87 -7.76 9.51
CA GLU A 8 -2.06 -9.10 10.07
C GLU A 8 -3.03 -9.11 11.26
N ALA A 9 -2.92 -8.13 12.16
CA ALA A 9 -3.83 -7.95 13.28
C ALA A 9 -5.28 -7.70 12.80
N ALA A 10 -5.46 -7.13 11.60
CA ALA A 10 -6.75 -6.94 10.95
C ALA A 10 -7.22 -8.18 10.14
N GLY A 11 -6.47 -9.29 10.17
CA GLY A 11 -6.82 -10.56 9.53
C GLY A 11 -6.31 -10.74 8.10
N TYR A 12 -5.48 -9.83 7.58
CA TYR A 12 -4.87 -9.99 6.26
C TYR A 12 -3.65 -10.91 6.33
N ARG A 13 -3.39 -11.64 5.24
CA ARG A 13 -2.12 -12.34 5.06
C ARG A 13 -1.14 -11.39 4.40
N VAL A 14 -0.03 -11.11 5.07
CA VAL A 14 1.01 -10.20 4.58
C VAL A 14 2.29 -11.00 4.36
N HIS A 15 2.99 -10.71 3.26
CA HIS A 15 4.32 -11.23 3.00
C HIS A 15 5.33 -10.11 3.16
N VAL A 16 6.37 -10.34 3.95
CA VAL A 16 7.47 -9.38 4.18
C VAL A 16 8.77 -10.15 4.10
N GLU A 17 9.61 -9.81 3.12
CA GLU A 17 10.90 -10.49 2.90
C GLU A 17 11.77 -10.52 4.18
N ALA A 18 11.79 -9.44 4.96
CA ALA A 18 12.54 -9.36 6.21
C ALA A 18 12.02 -10.30 7.34
N TRP A 19 10.80 -10.83 7.22
CA TRP A 19 10.21 -11.79 8.17
C TRP A 19 10.20 -13.21 7.62
N ASP A 20 10.01 -13.35 6.31
CA ASP A 20 9.82 -14.63 5.64
C ASP A 20 11.14 -15.24 5.12
N ALA A 21 12.24 -14.50 5.11
CA ALA A 21 13.55 -15.01 4.73
C ALA A 21 14.20 -15.83 5.86
N MET A 22 14.11 -17.15 5.76
CA MET A 22 14.85 -18.10 6.61
C MET A 22 16.26 -18.37 6.05
N ALA A 23 17.17 -18.89 6.87
CA ALA A 23 18.49 -19.32 6.38
C ALA A 23 18.35 -20.34 5.23
N GLY A 24 19.04 -20.09 4.11
CA GLY A 24 18.94 -20.91 2.87
C GLY A 24 17.90 -20.41 1.85
N SER A 25 17.17 -19.34 2.16
CA SER A 25 16.22 -18.72 1.22
C SER A 25 16.93 -18.00 0.08
N HIS A 26 16.53 -18.25 -1.16
CA HIS A 26 16.94 -17.46 -2.32
C HIS A 26 16.00 -16.25 -2.46
N SER A 27 16.48 -15.08 -2.03
CA SER A 27 15.71 -13.83 -1.96
C SER A 27 15.03 -13.44 -3.28
N VAL A 28 15.55 -13.85 -4.44
CA VAL A 28 15.00 -13.49 -5.75
C VAL A 28 13.75 -14.31 -6.10
N GLU A 29 13.71 -15.59 -5.73
CA GLU A 29 12.61 -16.51 -6.07
C GLU A 29 11.40 -16.31 -5.16
N LEU A 30 11.63 -16.15 -3.86
CA LEU A 30 10.61 -15.77 -2.87
C LEU A 30 9.91 -14.46 -3.26
N LEU A 31 10.66 -13.52 -3.80
CA LEU A 31 10.19 -12.20 -4.19
C LEU A 31 9.43 -12.22 -5.53
N SER A 32 9.86 -13.02 -6.51
CA SER A 32 9.11 -13.23 -7.75
C SER A 32 7.76 -13.88 -7.47
N GLU A 33 7.72 -14.88 -6.60
CA GLU A 33 6.47 -15.52 -6.18
C GLU A 33 5.60 -14.58 -5.33
N ALA A 34 6.19 -13.76 -4.46
CA ALA A 34 5.45 -12.76 -3.69
C ALA A 34 4.79 -11.74 -4.62
N ILE A 35 5.48 -11.24 -5.64
CA ILE A 35 4.91 -10.30 -6.63
C ILE A 35 3.80 -10.98 -7.45
N LYS A 36 3.98 -12.25 -7.84
CA LYS A 36 2.97 -13.00 -8.62
C LYS A 36 1.72 -13.35 -7.81
N ARG A 37 1.87 -13.66 -6.52
CA ARG A 37 0.78 -14.15 -5.66
C ARG A 37 0.08 -13.04 -4.88
N SER A 38 0.69 -11.87 -4.75
CA SER A 38 0.12 -10.76 -4.00
C SER A 38 -1.00 -10.09 -4.79
N VAL A 39 -2.17 -10.02 -4.17
CA VAL A 39 -3.33 -9.29 -4.72
C VAL A 39 -3.08 -7.78 -4.65
N ARG A 40 -2.33 -7.32 -3.64
CA ARG A 40 -1.93 -5.93 -3.41
C ARG A 40 -0.48 -5.89 -2.95
N THR A 41 0.30 -4.98 -3.52
CA THR A 41 1.67 -4.66 -3.15
C THR A 41 1.67 -3.31 -2.46
N VAL A 42 2.13 -3.26 -1.21
CA VAL A 42 2.23 -2.02 -0.44
C VAL A 42 3.63 -1.42 -0.60
N VAL A 43 3.70 -0.15 -1.01
CA VAL A 43 4.95 0.61 -1.17
C VAL A 43 5.02 1.63 -0.05
N VAL A 44 6.08 1.59 0.76
CA VAL A 44 6.25 2.55 1.85
C VAL A 44 6.98 3.79 1.32
N LEU A 45 6.29 4.92 1.25
CA LEU A 45 6.91 6.20 0.89
C LEU A 45 7.66 6.73 2.12
N SER A 46 8.96 6.40 2.16
CA SER A 46 9.97 6.94 3.07
C SER A 46 11.27 7.17 2.30
N ALA A 47 12.14 8.06 2.79
CA ALA A 47 13.39 8.39 2.13
C ALA A 47 14.30 7.15 1.95
N SER A 48 14.36 6.31 2.99
CA SER A 48 15.14 5.06 2.98
C SER A 48 14.62 4.04 1.97
N TYR A 49 13.30 3.96 1.78
CA TYR A 49 12.67 3.01 0.87
C TYR A 49 12.78 3.46 -0.60
N LEU A 50 12.59 4.75 -0.88
CA LEU A 50 12.69 5.27 -2.25
C LEU A 50 14.13 5.27 -2.78
N GLY A 51 15.14 5.47 -1.91
CA GLY A 51 16.55 5.44 -2.30
C GLY A 51 17.12 4.05 -2.59
N ALA A 52 16.40 2.97 -2.27
CA ALA A 52 16.85 1.61 -2.50
C ALA A 52 16.51 1.12 -3.92
N ALA A 53 17.49 1.08 -4.82
CA ALA A 53 17.31 0.66 -6.22
C ALA A 53 16.66 -0.74 -6.38
N ARG A 54 16.96 -1.68 -5.47
CA ARG A 54 16.34 -3.02 -5.44
C ARG A 54 14.83 -2.94 -5.21
N VAL A 55 14.39 -2.02 -4.36
CA VAL A 55 12.99 -1.84 -3.98
C VAL A 55 12.21 -1.14 -5.10
N GLN A 56 12.86 -0.23 -5.82
CA GLN A 56 12.31 0.43 -7.02
C GLN A 56 11.89 -0.59 -8.09
N ALA A 57 12.78 -1.51 -8.45
CA ALA A 57 12.49 -2.55 -9.45
C ALA A 57 11.30 -3.46 -9.06
N GLN A 58 11.09 -3.70 -7.76
CA GLN A 58 10.04 -4.59 -7.26
C GLN A 58 8.64 -4.04 -7.51
N TRP A 59 8.42 -2.77 -7.15
CA TRP A 59 7.11 -2.17 -7.33
C TRP A 59 6.85 -1.75 -8.78
N GLN A 60 7.90 -1.47 -9.57
CA GLN A 60 7.77 -1.16 -11.00
C GLN A 60 7.16 -2.32 -11.78
N ALA A 61 7.57 -3.57 -11.53
CA ALA A 61 6.96 -4.74 -12.17
C ALA A 61 5.46 -4.88 -11.82
N THR A 62 5.06 -4.52 -10.60
CA THR A 62 3.64 -4.50 -10.21
C THR A 62 2.88 -3.39 -10.96
N TRP A 63 3.50 -2.22 -11.10
CA TRP A 63 2.94 -1.10 -11.87
C TRP A 63 2.76 -1.46 -13.35
N GLU A 64 3.74 -2.10 -13.98
CA GLU A 64 3.67 -2.55 -15.38
C GLU A 64 2.54 -3.56 -15.63
N ALA A 65 2.18 -4.37 -14.63
CA ALA A 65 1.08 -5.34 -14.72
C ALA A 65 -0.32 -4.71 -14.57
N ASP A 66 -0.43 -3.48 -14.06
CA ASP A 66 -1.68 -2.73 -13.87
C ASP A 66 -1.45 -1.21 -14.04
N PRO A 67 -1.00 -0.74 -15.22
CA PRO A 67 -0.60 0.66 -15.42
C PRO A 67 -1.79 1.63 -15.34
N GLN A 68 -3.01 1.12 -15.57
CA GLN A 68 -4.25 1.86 -15.41
C GLN A 68 -4.77 1.88 -13.97
N GLY A 69 -4.17 1.11 -13.05
CA GLY A 69 -4.56 1.05 -11.64
C GLY A 69 -5.96 0.50 -11.39
N LEU A 70 -6.56 -0.21 -12.36
CA LEU A 70 -7.93 -0.73 -12.25
C LEU A 70 -8.03 -1.81 -11.19
N ARG A 71 -6.97 -2.63 -11.07
CA ARG A 71 -6.89 -3.67 -10.03
C ARG A 71 -6.43 -3.09 -8.70
N ARG A 72 -5.91 -1.86 -8.68
CA ARG A 72 -5.31 -1.22 -7.50
C ARG A 72 -4.21 -2.09 -6.90
N SER A 73 -3.47 -2.78 -7.77
CA SER A 73 -2.46 -3.75 -7.37
C SER A 73 -1.31 -3.10 -6.59
N LEU A 74 -1.05 -1.81 -6.81
CA LEU A 74 -0.06 -1.04 -6.08
C LEU A 74 -0.71 -0.03 -5.13
N ILE A 75 -0.35 -0.09 -3.84
CA ILE A 75 -0.85 0.81 -2.79
C ILE A 75 0.34 1.53 -2.15
N PRO A 76 0.61 2.78 -2.52
CA PRO A 76 1.60 3.58 -1.81
C PRO A 76 1.06 4.04 -0.45
N VAL A 77 1.90 4.00 0.58
CA VAL A 77 1.60 4.41 1.96
C VAL A 77 2.67 5.40 2.40
N ARG A 78 2.27 6.66 2.58
CA ARG A 78 3.13 7.75 3.03
C ARG A 78 3.22 7.76 4.55
N VAL A 79 4.44 7.57 5.06
CA VAL A 79 4.77 7.54 6.50
C VAL A 79 5.70 8.67 6.91
N GLU A 80 6.32 9.34 5.95
CA GLU A 80 7.17 10.51 6.12
C GLU A 80 6.67 11.65 5.23
N GLU A 81 7.00 12.89 5.57
CA GLU A 81 6.70 14.09 4.76
C GLU A 81 7.54 14.12 3.48
N ILE A 82 7.22 13.23 2.56
CA ILE A 82 7.86 13.14 1.26
C ILE A 82 6.82 13.13 0.16
N GLU A 83 7.16 13.79 -0.94
CA GLU A 83 6.32 13.80 -2.13
C GLU A 83 6.76 12.67 -3.07
N PRO A 84 5.84 11.81 -3.54
CA PRO A 84 6.18 10.76 -4.47
C PRO A 84 6.55 11.34 -5.85
N GLU A 85 7.64 10.82 -6.42
CA GLU A 85 8.14 11.21 -7.73
C GLU A 85 7.88 10.13 -8.80
N GLY A 86 8.10 10.49 -10.07
CA GLY A 86 8.00 9.56 -11.19
C GLY A 86 6.65 8.86 -11.30
N LEU A 87 6.67 7.54 -11.48
CA LEU A 87 5.48 6.70 -11.65
C LEU A 87 4.54 6.72 -10.43
N LEU A 88 5.09 6.93 -9.22
CA LEU A 88 4.30 6.95 -7.99
C LEU A 88 3.49 8.25 -7.84
N ARG A 89 3.91 9.35 -8.50
CA ARG A 89 3.24 10.66 -8.43
C ARG A 89 1.79 10.60 -8.90
N GLY A 90 1.49 9.75 -9.88
CA GLY A 90 0.15 9.59 -10.45
C GLY A 90 -0.77 8.68 -9.62
N ILE A 91 -0.25 8.04 -8.57
CA ILE A 91 -0.98 7.02 -7.81
C ILE A 91 -1.46 7.62 -6.49
N LYS A 92 -2.76 7.46 -6.20
CA LYS A 92 -3.29 7.85 -4.88
C LYS A 92 -2.63 7.00 -3.79
N TYR A 93 -2.15 7.66 -2.76
CA TYR A 93 -1.52 7.03 -1.60
C TYR A 93 -2.39 7.12 -0.34
N ILE A 94 -2.12 6.23 0.60
CA ILE A 94 -2.61 6.31 1.97
C ILE A 94 -1.66 7.24 2.73
N ASP A 95 -2.17 8.35 3.23
CA ASP A 95 -1.36 9.29 4.02
C ASP A 95 -1.55 9.02 5.52
N LEU A 96 -0.45 8.68 6.19
CA LEU A 96 -0.38 8.43 7.63
C LEU A 96 0.38 9.54 8.38
N VAL A 97 0.92 10.53 7.67
CA VAL A 97 1.70 11.61 8.27
C VAL A 97 0.82 12.43 9.22
N GLY A 98 1.36 12.73 10.40
CA GLY A 98 0.68 13.55 11.41
C GLY A 98 -0.49 12.85 12.12
N LEU A 99 -0.79 11.59 11.79
CA LEU A 99 -1.80 10.81 12.51
C LEU A 99 -1.23 10.20 13.79
N THR A 100 -2.09 10.01 14.79
CA THR A 100 -1.77 9.18 15.95
C THR A 100 -1.69 7.71 15.54
N ASP A 101 -1.05 6.86 16.36
CA ASP A 101 -0.94 5.42 16.08
C ASP A 101 -2.31 4.77 15.78
N ASP A 102 -3.31 5.04 16.63
CA ASP A 102 -4.66 4.49 16.47
C ASP A 102 -5.36 4.99 15.18
N ALA A 103 -5.28 6.29 14.91
CA ALA A 103 -5.84 6.87 13.69
C ALA A 103 -5.15 6.34 12.42
N ALA A 104 -3.83 6.17 12.48
CA ALA A 104 -3.06 5.60 11.39
C ALA A 104 -3.44 4.14 11.12
N ARG A 105 -3.64 3.33 12.17
CA ARG A 105 -4.08 1.92 12.02
C ARG A 105 -5.44 1.85 11.35
N GLY A 106 -6.41 2.60 11.88
CA GLY A 106 -7.76 2.65 11.33
C GLY A 106 -7.76 3.09 9.86
N ARG A 107 -6.97 4.13 9.54
CA ARG A 107 -6.83 4.62 8.17
C ARG A 107 -6.23 3.58 7.24
N LEU A 108 -5.14 2.93 7.66
CA LEU A 108 -4.45 1.91 6.86
C LEU A 108 -5.37 0.73 6.54
N VAL A 109 -6.03 0.16 7.56
CA VAL A 109 -6.91 -1.00 7.40
C VAL A 109 -8.10 -0.66 6.50
N SER A 110 -8.75 0.49 6.72
CA SER A 110 -9.92 0.91 5.95
C SER A 110 -9.61 1.14 4.46
N GLU A 111 -8.48 1.78 4.15
CA GLU A 111 -8.10 2.02 2.75
C GLU A 111 -7.63 0.74 2.04
N VAL A 112 -6.94 -0.17 2.74
CA VAL A 112 -6.60 -1.49 2.19
C VAL A 112 -7.85 -2.30 1.91
N GLU A 113 -8.82 -2.33 2.84
CA GLU A 113 -10.10 -3.00 2.64
C GLU A 113 -10.86 -2.41 1.43
N ALA A 114 -10.95 -1.09 1.35
CA ALA A 114 -11.60 -0.40 0.24
C ALA A 114 -10.92 -0.69 -1.11
N SER A 115 -9.60 -0.87 -1.11
CA SER A 115 -8.85 -1.26 -2.31
C SER A 115 -9.25 -2.66 -2.79
N LEU A 116 -9.50 -3.59 -1.87
CA LEU A 116 -9.88 -4.97 -2.16
C LEU A 116 -11.33 -5.06 -2.64
N LEU A 117 -12.24 -4.34 -1.97
CA LEU A 117 -13.66 -4.29 -2.33
C LEU A 117 -13.96 -3.44 -3.58
N GLY A 118 -12.99 -2.66 -4.05
CA GLY A 118 -13.13 -1.75 -5.20
C GLY A 118 -14.07 -0.57 -4.94
N ARG A 119 -14.46 -0.34 -3.68
CA ARG A 119 -15.35 0.74 -3.24
C ARG A 119 -14.91 1.23 -1.86
N ARG A 120 -14.91 2.54 -1.66
CA ARG A 120 -14.97 3.11 -0.31
C ARG A 120 -16.43 3.06 0.15
N GLY A 121 -16.66 2.94 1.46
CA GLY A 121 -18.00 3.07 2.03
C GLY A 121 -18.71 4.28 1.39
N ARG A 122 -19.73 4.02 0.57
CA ARG A 122 -20.53 5.10 -0.02
C ARG A 122 -21.29 5.77 1.12
N PRO A 123 -21.53 7.09 1.05
CA PRO A 123 -22.48 7.73 1.95
C PRO A 123 -23.78 6.92 1.96
N THR A 124 -24.20 6.48 3.14
CA THR A 124 -25.48 5.78 3.34
C THR A 124 -26.66 6.73 3.31
N SER A 125 -26.40 8.04 3.41
CA SER A 125 -27.35 9.12 3.19
C SER A 125 -26.90 10.00 2.02
N ALA A 126 -27.86 10.62 1.34
CA ALA A 126 -27.57 11.58 0.29
C ALA A 126 -26.78 12.77 0.88
N PRO A 127 -25.72 13.24 0.21
CA PRO A 127 -25.05 14.47 0.63
C PRO A 127 -26.06 15.63 0.57
N PRO A 128 -25.93 16.64 1.43
CA PRO A 128 -26.81 17.81 1.38
C PRO A 128 -26.74 18.48 0.01
N PHE A 129 -27.86 19.06 -0.43
CA PHE A 129 -27.93 19.78 -1.70
C PHE A 129 -26.87 20.90 -1.70
N PRO A 130 -25.98 20.96 -2.71
CA PRO A 130 -24.98 22.02 -2.81
C PRO A 130 -25.69 23.32 -3.23
N GLY A 131 -26.31 24.02 -2.28
CA GLY A 131 -27.04 25.23 -2.62
C GLY A 131 -27.92 25.87 -1.56
N ILE A 132 -27.70 25.62 -0.26
CA ILE A 132 -28.39 26.40 0.77
C ILE A 132 -27.35 27.08 1.64
N ARG A 133 -27.22 28.39 1.46
CA ARG A 133 -26.60 29.32 2.40
C ARG A 133 -27.64 30.35 2.80
#